data_AF-A0A357AW11-F1
#
_entry.id   AF-A0A357AW11-F1
#
_cell.length_a   1.000
_cell.length_b   1.000
_cell.length_c   1.000
_cell.angle_alpha   90.00
_cell.angle_beta   90.00
_cell.angle_gamma   90.00
#
_symmetry.space_group_name_H-M   'P 1'
#
loop_
_entity.id
_entity.type
_entity.pdbx_description
1 polymer ?
#
loop_
_entity_poly.entity_id
_entity_poly.type
_entity_poly.pdbx_seq_one_letter_code
_entity_poly.pdbx_strand_id
1 'polypeptide(L)'
;MLFEALQYLFTPCPADVRALGHLSGLISLGSRHRRCRRAWAPHLDKSRALFLDAARACRRRRTLLVAGSGLLLDVPLEELAGLFERVILCDVLHLPGVRRRARRLPGVELDCRDLTDLGPRLLAELRAGRSPDLRVPAPEHFLDRQDLDLVVSANLLSQLPLPLLGFLARNHPDLEPEALESLARESVEAHLAWLGRFHCRVCLVTDMER
;
A
#
# COMPACT_ATOMS: atom_id res chain seq x y z
N MET A 1 -6.04 -3.90 -22.01
CA MET A 1 -6.88 -3.17 -22.97
C MET A 1 -8.24 -3.81 -23.27
N LEU A 2 -8.48 -5.14 -23.18
CA LEU A 2 -9.86 -5.68 -23.04
C LEU A 2 -10.05 -6.42 -21.71
N PHE A 3 -9.12 -7.31 -21.38
CA PHE A 3 -9.10 -8.03 -20.10
C PHE A 3 -9.06 -7.09 -18.88
N GLU A 4 -8.33 -5.97 -18.96
CA GLU A 4 -8.28 -4.96 -17.88
C GLU A 4 -9.63 -4.25 -17.69
N ALA A 5 -10.34 -3.96 -18.78
CA ALA A 5 -11.66 -3.32 -18.74
C ALA A 5 -12.68 -4.27 -18.12
N LEU A 6 -12.66 -5.55 -18.50
CA LEU A 6 -13.47 -6.59 -17.87
C LEU A 6 -13.11 -6.73 -16.38
N GLN A 7 -11.82 -6.80 -16.05
CA GLN A 7 -11.38 -6.87 -14.66
C GLN A 7 -11.85 -5.65 -13.86
N TYR A 8 -11.78 -4.44 -14.42
CA TYR A 8 -12.24 -3.22 -13.76
C TYR A 8 -13.75 -3.24 -13.50
N LEU A 9 -14.52 -3.71 -14.49
CA LEU A 9 -15.98 -3.78 -14.41
C LEU A 9 -16.46 -4.81 -13.38
N PHE A 10 -15.84 -5.99 -13.36
CA PHE A 10 -16.30 -7.12 -12.54
C PHE A 10 -15.60 -7.26 -11.19
N THR A 11 -14.54 -6.49 -10.91
CA THR A 11 -13.89 -6.53 -9.59
C THR A 11 -14.77 -5.79 -8.58
N PRO A 12 -15.26 -6.46 -7.50
CA PRO A 12 -15.92 -5.78 -6.40
C PRO A 12 -14.92 -4.83 -5.74
N CYS A 13 -15.29 -3.56 -5.63
CA CYS A 13 -14.47 -2.52 -5.05
C CYS A 13 -15.40 -1.46 -4.44
N PRO A 14 -15.17 -1.03 -3.18
CA PRO A 14 -15.90 0.08 -2.59
C PRO A 14 -15.88 1.31 -3.52
N ALA A 15 -17.02 2.01 -3.62
CA ALA A 15 -17.16 3.15 -4.52
C ALA A 15 -16.08 4.21 -4.28
N ASP A 16 -15.74 4.43 -3.01
CA ASP A 16 -14.79 5.44 -2.56
C ASP A 16 -13.36 5.12 -3.03
N VAL A 17 -12.94 3.87 -2.80
CA VAL A 17 -11.64 3.35 -3.25
C VAL A 17 -11.53 3.36 -4.78
N ARG A 18 -12.65 3.10 -5.47
CA ARG A 18 -12.72 3.19 -6.94
C ARG A 18 -12.58 4.63 -7.42
N ALA A 19 -13.30 5.58 -6.80
CA ALA A 19 -13.28 7.00 -7.16
C ALA A 19 -11.88 7.61 -7.01
N LEU A 20 -11.15 7.22 -5.96
CA LEU A 20 -9.76 7.61 -5.72
C LEU A 20 -8.78 6.99 -6.73
N GLY A 21 -9.21 6.03 -7.55
CA GLY A 21 -8.39 5.43 -8.62
C GLY A 21 -7.49 4.28 -8.18
N HIS A 22 -7.64 3.77 -6.95
CA HIS A 22 -6.82 2.66 -6.45
C HIS A 22 -7.02 1.37 -7.25
N LEU A 23 -8.26 1.05 -7.64
CA LEU A 23 -8.55 -0.15 -8.44
C LEU A 23 -7.86 -0.11 -9.81
N SER A 24 -7.95 1.01 -10.52
CA SER A 24 -7.26 1.19 -11.80
C SER A 24 -5.75 1.11 -11.65
N GLY A 25 -5.20 1.64 -10.55
CA GLY A 25 -3.78 1.54 -10.21
C GLY A 25 -3.33 0.08 -10.06
N LEU A 26 -4.05 -0.72 -9.27
CA LEU A 26 -3.74 -2.14 -9.07
C LEU A 26 -3.86 -2.96 -10.36
N ILE A 27 -4.90 -2.73 -11.17
CA ILE A 27 -5.05 -3.44 -12.46
C ILE A 27 -3.90 -3.10 -13.40
N SER A 28 -3.54 -1.81 -13.48
CA SER A 28 -2.43 -1.32 -14.31
C SER A 28 -1.09 -1.89 -13.85
N LEU A 29 -0.84 -1.94 -12.54
CA LEU A 29 0.34 -2.54 -11.95
C LEU A 29 0.46 -4.03 -12.30
N GLY A 30 -0.62 -4.79 -12.12
CA GLY A 30 -0.64 -6.21 -12.45
C GLY A 30 -0.42 -6.48 -13.94
N SER A 31 -0.94 -5.61 -14.81
CA SER A 31 -0.73 -5.73 -16.25
C SER A 31 0.70 -5.39 -16.67
N ARG A 32 1.30 -4.32 -16.11
CA ARG A 32 2.71 -3.99 -16.31
C ARG A 32 3.60 -5.14 -15.85
N HIS A 33 3.33 -5.71 -14.68
CA HIS A 33 4.06 -6.88 -14.20
C HIS A 33 3.99 -8.06 -15.18
N ARG A 34 2.81 -8.38 -15.73
CA ARG A 34 2.69 -9.47 -16.71
C ARG A 34 3.52 -9.23 -17.97
N ARG A 35 3.54 -8.00 -18.50
CA ARG A 35 4.33 -7.65 -19.69
C ARG A 35 5.83 -7.64 -19.43
N CYS A 36 6.23 -7.14 -18.26
CA CYS A 36 7.63 -6.92 -17.90
C CYS A 36 8.19 -7.98 -16.94
N ARG A 37 7.51 -9.12 -16.76
CA ARG A 37 7.78 -10.10 -15.70
C ARG A 37 9.24 -10.52 -15.61
N ARG A 38 9.89 -10.77 -16.76
CA ARG A 38 11.30 -11.17 -16.82
C ARG A 38 12.24 -10.06 -16.36
N ALA A 39 12.01 -8.83 -16.82
CA ALA A 39 12.79 -7.66 -16.39
C ALA A 39 12.56 -7.35 -14.91
N TRP A 40 11.38 -7.69 -14.38
CA TRP A 40 11.02 -7.42 -13.00
C TRP A 40 11.53 -8.47 -12.00
N ALA A 41 11.73 -9.71 -12.43
CA ALA A 41 12.11 -10.80 -11.54
C ALA A 41 13.30 -10.48 -10.60
N PRO A 42 14.43 -9.91 -11.08
CA PRO A 42 15.57 -9.63 -10.20
C PRO A 42 15.25 -8.65 -9.07
N HIS A 43 14.41 -7.63 -9.30
CA HIS A 43 14.06 -6.69 -8.23
C HIS A 43 13.03 -7.29 -7.26
N LEU A 44 12.11 -8.11 -7.76
CA LEU A 44 11.14 -8.80 -6.91
C LEU A 44 11.86 -9.79 -5.98
N ASP A 45 12.86 -10.50 -6.50
CA ASP A 45 13.66 -11.44 -5.70
C ASP A 45 14.47 -10.73 -4.62
N LYS A 46 15.07 -9.56 -4.93
CA LYS A 46 15.74 -8.72 -3.93
C LYS A 46 14.77 -8.23 -2.85
N SER A 47 13.58 -7.79 -3.25
CA SER A 47 12.55 -7.34 -2.31
C SER A 47 12.13 -8.48 -1.40
N ARG A 48 11.81 -9.66 -1.94
CA ARG A 48 11.49 -10.86 -1.16
C ARG A 48 12.61 -11.26 -0.20
N ALA A 49 13.86 -11.23 -0.64
CA ALA A 49 15.01 -11.51 0.21
C ALA A 49 15.08 -10.54 1.39
N LEU A 50 14.89 -9.24 1.15
CA LEU A 50 14.89 -8.22 2.21
C LEU A 50 13.78 -8.45 3.25
N PHE A 51 12.57 -8.83 2.82
CA PHE A 51 11.49 -9.24 3.73
C PHE A 51 11.92 -10.42 4.61
N LEU A 52 12.47 -11.47 4.00
CA LEU A 52 12.85 -12.69 4.72
C LEU A 52 14.02 -12.46 5.67
N ASP A 53 14.99 -11.63 5.28
CA ASP A 53 16.13 -11.29 6.13
C ASP A 53 15.67 -10.48 7.35
N ALA A 54 14.80 -9.49 7.15
CA ALA A 54 14.19 -8.74 8.25
C ALA A 54 13.37 -9.66 9.19
N ALA A 55 12.58 -10.56 8.61
CA ALA A 55 11.79 -11.55 9.36
C ALA A 55 12.67 -12.48 10.21
N ARG A 56 13.74 -13.03 9.61
CA ARG A 56 14.65 -13.95 10.32
C ARG A 56 15.41 -13.26 11.44
N ALA A 57 15.74 -11.97 11.27
CA ALA A 57 16.42 -11.17 12.29
C ALA A 57 15.54 -10.85 13.52
N CYS A 58 14.23 -11.09 13.47
CA CYS A 58 13.33 -10.82 14.59
C CYS A 58 13.50 -11.87 15.71
N ARG A 59 13.61 -11.39 16.97
CA ARG A 59 13.77 -12.25 18.16
C ARG A 59 12.51 -13.05 18.47
N ARG A 60 11.35 -12.40 18.29
CA ARG A 60 10.01 -12.98 18.38
C ARG A 60 9.35 -12.82 17.02
N ARG A 61 8.37 -13.66 16.71
CA ARG A 61 7.66 -13.66 15.43
C ARG A 61 6.16 -13.85 15.66
N ARG A 62 5.58 -13.03 16.54
CA ARG A 62 4.15 -13.02 16.84
C ARG A 62 3.41 -12.39 15.66
N THR A 63 3.57 -11.09 15.45
CA THR A 63 2.84 -10.38 14.39
C THR A 63 3.77 -9.62 13.44
N LEU A 64 3.57 -9.85 12.15
CA LEU A 64 4.13 -9.07 11.05
C LEU A 64 3.05 -8.16 10.46
N LEU A 65 3.32 -6.88 10.31
CA LEU A 65 2.53 -5.96 9.49
C LEU A 65 3.22 -5.71 8.15
N VAL A 66 2.52 -5.96 7.04
CA VAL A 66 2.93 -5.55 5.69
C VAL A 66 2.06 -4.38 5.26
N ALA A 67 2.58 -3.17 5.37
CA ALA A 67 1.95 -1.94 4.92
C ALA A 67 2.19 -1.73 3.43
N GLY A 68 1.13 -1.65 2.63
CA GLY A 68 1.23 -1.59 1.16
C GLY A 68 1.34 -2.97 0.51
N SER A 69 0.65 -3.97 1.06
CA SER A 69 0.74 -5.36 0.60
C SER A 69 0.35 -5.59 -0.89
N GLY A 70 -0.43 -4.68 -1.47
CA GLY A 70 -0.73 -4.59 -2.89
C GLY A 70 -1.16 -5.90 -3.53
N LEU A 71 -0.50 -6.25 -4.63
CA LEU A 71 -0.75 -7.48 -5.40
C LEU A 71 0.04 -8.69 -4.89
N LEU A 72 0.81 -8.55 -3.80
CA LEU A 72 1.73 -9.57 -3.27
C LEU A 72 2.77 -10.06 -4.30
N LEU A 73 3.24 -9.16 -5.17
CA LEU A 73 4.23 -9.50 -6.20
C LEU A 73 5.61 -9.69 -5.58
N ASP A 74 5.99 -8.84 -4.64
CA ASP A 74 7.27 -8.78 -3.93
C ASP A 74 7.18 -9.32 -2.50
N VAL A 75 5.99 -9.64 -2.00
CA VAL A 75 5.75 -10.21 -0.67
C VAL A 75 5.86 -11.75 -0.71
N PRO A 76 6.85 -12.36 -0.02
CA PRO A 76 6.98 -13.82 0.10
C PRO A 76 6.00 -14.39 1.12
N LEU A 77 4.70 -14.31 0.80
CA LEU A 77 3.62 -14.51 1.77
C LEU A 77 3.62 -15.88 2.44
N GLU A 78 3.83 -16.97 1.69
CA GLU A 78 3.82 -18.33 2.22
C GLU A 78 4.95 -18.53 3.24
N GLU A 79 6.14 -18.05 2.93
CA GLU A 79 7.29 -18.12 3.84
C GLU A 79 7.07 -17.27 5.09
N LEU A 80 6.51 -16.06 4.93
CA LEU A 80 6.20 -15.19 6.07
C LEU A 80 5.12 -15.77 6.98
N ALA A 81 4.08 -16.39 6.40
CA ALA A 81 3.04 -17.08 7.16
C ALA A 81 3.55 -18.32 7.89
N GLY A 82 4.62 -18.96 7.40
CA GLY A 82 5.32 -20.03 8.12
C GLY A 82 6.27 -19.53 9.21
N LEU A 83 6.64 -18.24 9.19
CA LEU A 83 7.58 -17.64 10.15
C LEU A 83 6.88 -16.92 11.31
N PHE A 84 5.70 -16.34 11.07
CA PHE A 84 4.96 -15.55 12.05
C PHE A 84 3.65 -16.22 12.47
N GLU A 85 3.25 -16.04 13.73
CA GLU A 85 1.93 -16.48 14.22
C GLU A 85 0.78 -15.74 13.49
N ARG A 86 1.01 -14.45 13.18
CA ARG A 86 0.08 -13.59 12.45
C ARG A 86 0.81 -12.73 11.41
N VAL A 87 0.24 -12.65 10.20
CA VAL A 87 0.67 -11.74 9.13
C VAL A 87 -0.50 -10.87 8.74
N ILE A 88 -0.37 -9.56 8.91
CA ILE A 88 -1.39 -8.57 8.60
C ILE A 88 -1.01 -7.89 7.30
N LEU A 89 -1.81 -8.12 6.27
CA LEU A 89 -1.66 -7.49 4.96
C LEU A 89 -2.53 -6.24 4.93
N CYS A 90 -1.91 -5.08 5.07
CA CYS A 90 -2.60 -3.79 5.02
C CYS A 90 -2.47 -3.18 3.62
N ASP A 91 -3.59 -2.81 3.03
CA ASP A 91 -3.68 -2.04 1.79
C ASP A 91 -5.07 -1.43 1.66
N VAL A 92 -5.28 -0.41 0.84
CA VAL A 92 -6.61 0.16 0.58
C VAL A 92 -7.53 -0.84 -0.12
N LEU A 93 -6.97 -1.79 -0.88
CA LEU A 93 -7.75 -2.77 -1.63
C LEU A 93 -6.98 -4.07 -1.90
N HIS A 94 -7.55 -5.19 -1.45
CA HIS A 94 -7.10 -6.52 -1.89
C HIS A 94 -7.98 -7.08 -3.00
N LEU A 95 -7.38 -7.35 -4.17
CA LEU A 95 -8.07 -7.98 -5.30
C LEU A 95 -8.46 -9.44 -4.98
N PRO A 96 -9.45 -10.03 -5.68
CA PRO A 96 -9.92 -11.40 -5.40
C PRO A 96 -8.82 -12.47 -5.37
N GLY A 97 -7.79 -12.33 -6.22
CA GLY A 97 -6.62 -13.23 -6.22
C GLY A 97 -5.82 -13.18 -4.92
N VAL A 98 -5.55 -11.97 -4.41
CA VAL A 98 -4.89 -11.73 -3.12
C VAL A 98 -5.75 -12.29 -1.98
N ARG A 99 -7.05 -12.00 -1.98
CA ARG A 99 -8.00 -12.53 -1.00
C ARG A 99 -8.05 -14.04 -0.97
N ARG A 100 -7.94 -14.70 -2.13
CA ARG A 100 -7.92 -16.17 -2.23
C ARG A 100 -6.61 -16.75 -1.70
N ARG A 101 -5.47 -16.10 -1.97
CA ARG A 101 -4.16 -16.52 -1.46
C ARG A 101 -4.08 -16.41 0.05
N ALA A 102 -4.47 -15.27 0.61
CA ALA A 102 -4.49 -15.04 2.06
C ALA A 102 -5.37 -16.05 2.80
N ARG A 103 -6.60 -16.30 2.32
CA ARG A 103 -7.53 -17.26 2.94
C ARG A 103 -7.03 -18.71 3.03
N ARG A 104 -5.99 -19.08 2.27
CA ARG A 104 -5.42 -20.44 2.29
C ARG A 104 -4.33 -20.61 3.34
N LEU A 105 -3.87 -19.52 3.95
CA LEU A 105 -2.76 -19.51 4.89
C LEU A 105 -3.30 -19.18 6.28
N PRO A 106 -3.07 -20.05 7.28
CA PRO A 106 -3.44 -19.74 8.66
C PRO A 106 -2.66 -18.52 9.16
N GLY A 107 -3.28 -17.73 10.03
CA GLY A 107 -2.65 -16.53 10.61
C GLY A 107 -2.53 -15.33 9.66
N VAL A 108 -2.98 -15.44 8.39
CA VAL A 108 -2.96 -14.30 7.46
C VAL A 108 -4.27 -13.52 7.52
N GLU A 109 -4.18 -12.25 7.88
CA GLU A 109 -5.29 -11.31 7.99
C GLU A 109 -5.19 -10.22 6.92
N LEU A 110 -6.34 -9.78 6.39
CA LEU A 110 -6.42 -8.66 5.46
C LEU A 110 -7.02 -7.45 6.17
N ASP A 111 -6.30 -6.34 6.19
CA ASP A 111 -6.78 -5.06 6.71
C ASP A 111 -6.93 -4.09 5.52
N CYS A 112 -8.18 -3.78 5.16
CA CYS A 112 -8.47 -2.84 4.08
C CYS A 112 -8.53 -1.42 4.61
N ARG A 113 -7.47 -0.64 4.41
CA ARG A 113 -7.28 0.67 5.06
C ARG A 113 -6.42 1.62 4.25
N ASP A 114 -6.81 2.88 4.24
CA ASP A 114 -5.96 3.98 3.79
C ASP A 114 -5.03 4.40 4.93
N LEU A 115 -3.71 4.20 4.72
CA LEU A 115 -2.70 4.56 5.71
C LEU A 115 -2.41 6.07 5.74
N THR A 116 -2.92 6.85 4.79
CA THR A 116 -2.72 8.30 4.74
C THR A 116 -3.79 9.08 5.50
N ASP A 117 -4.96 8.48 5.75
CA ASP A 117 -6.20 9.15 6.15
C ASP A 117 -6.64 10.32 5.22
N LEU A 118 -5.97 10.50 4.08
CA LEU A 118 -6.20 11.62 3.18
C LEU A 118 -7.26 11.31 2.13
N GLY A 119 -7.26 10.10 1.57
CA GLY A 119 -8.16 9.70 0.49
C GLY A 119 -9.64 9.88 0.87
N PRO A 120 -10.12 9.30 1.99
CA PRO A 120 -11.48 9.49 2.47
C PRO A 120 -11.85 10.95 2.71
N ARG A 121 -10.91 11.76 3.22
CA ARG A 121 -11.13 13.19 3.48
C ARG A 121 -11.34 13.97 2.18
N LEU A 122 -10.41 13.83 1.22
CA LEU A 122 -10.50 14.49 -0.08
C LEU A 122 -11.78 14.12 -0.82
N LEU A 123 -12.16 12.84 -0.76
CA LEU A 123 -13.40 12.38 -1.38
C LEU A 123 -14.65 12.99 -0.73
N ALA A 124 -14.66 13.13 0.60
CA ALA A 124 -15.76 13.76 1.33
C ALA A 124 -15.90 15.25 1.00
N GLU A 125 -14.79 15.95 0.80
CA GLU A 125 -14.78 17.37 0.39
C GLU A 125 -15.29 17.56 -1.04
N LEU A 126 -14.83 16.73 -1.97
CA LEU A 126 -15.33 16.72 -3.34
C LEU A 126 -16.85 16.50 -3.38
N ARG A 127 -17.35 15.50 -2.63
CA ARG A 127 -18.79 15.21 -2.54
C ARG A 127 -19.61 16.35 -1.97
N ALA A 128 -19.00 17.15 -1.10
CA ALA A 128 -19.63 18.31 -0.50
C ALA A 128 -19.45 19.61 -1.32
N GLY A 129 -18.79 19.55 -2.49
CA GLY A 129 -18.50 20.71 -3.31
C GLY A 129 -17.55 21.71 -2.65
N ARG A 130 -16.69 21.25 -1.73
CA ARG A 130 -15.72 22.10 -1.04
C ARG A 130 -14.35 22.02 -1.71
N SER A 131 -13.55 23.07 -1.52
CA SER A 131 -12.13 23.04 -1.83
C SER A 131 -11.44 21.92 -1.03
N PRO A 132 -10.44 21.24 -1.62
CA PRO A 132 -9.74 20.16 -0.95
C PRO A 132 -8.84 20.70 0.16
N ASP A 133 -8.89 20.09 1.34
CA ASP A 133 -7.92 20.27 2.41
C ASP A 133 -6.72 19.37 2.12
N LEU A 134 -5.58 19.98 1.81
CA LEU A 134 -4.35 19.26 1.46
C LEU A 134 -3.46 18.95 2.68
N ARG A 135 -3.85 19.33 3.91
CA ARG A 135 -3.04 19.10 5.11
C ARG A 135 -2.80 17.62 5.39
N VAL A 136 -1.57 17.14 5.27
CA VAL A 136 -1.28 15.71 5.48
C VAL A 136 -1.51 15.31 6.95
N PRO A 137 -2.36 14.29 7.22
CA PRO A 137 -2.56 13.77 8.58
C PRO A 137 -1.30 13.10 9.14
N ALA A 138 -1.25 12.95 10.47
CA ALA A 138 -0.31 12.08 11.16
C ALA A 138 -1.02 10.77 11.57
N PRO A 139 -1.05 9.75 10.69
CA PRO A 139 -1.78 8.52 10.96
C PRO A 139 -1.21 7.78 12.18
N GLU A 140 -2.08 7.11 12.93
CA GLU A 140 -1.71 6.33 14.13
C GLU A 140 -1.97 4.83 13.99
N HIS A 141 -2.28 4.39 12.77
CA HIS A 141 -2.68 3.01 12.49
C HIS A 141 -1.67 2.00 13.04
N PHE A 142 -2.17 1.06 13.85
CA PHE A 142 -1.42 -0.04 14.47
C PHE A 142 -0.37 0.34 15.53
N LEU A 143 -0.22 1.62 15.88
CA LEU A 143 0.75 2.04 16.91
C LEU A 143 0.36 1.56 18.33
N ASP A 144 -0.90 1.23 18.53
CA ASP A 144 -1.45 0.66 19.76
C ASP A 144 -1.09 -0.83 19.96
N ARG A 145 -0.60 -1.50 18.90
CA ARG A 145 -0.25 -2.93 18.99
C ARG A 145 1.11 -3.18 19.62
N GLN A 146 1.12 -3.98 20.67
CA GLN A 146 2.33 -4.41 21.38
C GLN A 146 2.87 -5.78 20.92
N ASP A 147 2.13 -6.47 20.04
CA ASP A 147 2.48 -7.78 19.51
C ASP A 147 3.23 -7.71 18.16
N LEU A 148 3.37 -6.52 17.58
CA LEU A 148 4.17 -6.32 16.38
C LEU A 148 5.64 -6.60 16.68
N ASP A 149 6.22 -7.54 15.94
CA ASP A 149 7.65 -7.85 16.00
C ASP A 149 8.37 -7.39 14.72
N LEU A 150 7.64 -7.18 13.61
CA LEU A 150 8.13 -6.61 12.37
C LEU A 150 7.05 -5.78 11.66
N VAL A 151 7.43 -4.59 11.17
CA VAL A 151 6.66 -3.79 10.22
C VAL A 151 7.45 -3.68 8.92
N VAL A 152 6.83 -4.01 7.79
CA VAL A 152 7.41 -3.80 6.47
C VAL A 152 6.58 -2.77 5.71
N SER A 153 7.21 -1.68 5.29
CA SER A 153 6.64 -0.74 4.31
C SER A 153 7.01 -1.21 2.91
N ALA A 154 6.03 -1.74 2.19
CA ALA A 154 6.19 -2.35 0.88
C ALA A 154 5.94 -1.34 -0.24
N ASN A 155 7.00 -0.70 -0.71
CA ASN A 155 7.04 0.28 -1.80
C ASN A 155 6.07 1.47 -1.66
N LEU A 156 5.66 1.79 -0.42
CA LEU A 156 4.77 2.91 -0.17
C LEU A 156 5.44 4.27 -0.40
N LEU A 157 6.73 4.45 -0.14
CA LEU A 157 7.36 5.77 -0.33
C LEU A 157 7.21 6.32 -1.75
N SER A 158 7.38 5.46 -2.75
CA SER A 158 7.26 5.86 -4.16
C SER A 158 5.81 5.85 -4.66
N GLN A 159 4.91 5.08 -4.02
CA GLN A 159 3.55 4.83 -4.54
C GLN A 159 2.43 5.53 -3.77
N LEU A 160 2.64 5.86 -2.49
CA LEU A 160 1.59 6.35 -1.59
C LEU A 160 0.90 7.62 -2.12
N PRO A 161 1.61 8.63 -2.67
CA PRO A 161 0.96 9.82 -3.18
C PRO A 161 0.22 9.60 -4.51
N LEU A 162 0.61 8.63 -5.33
CA LEU A 162 0.21 8.56 -6.75
C LEU A 162 -1.31 8.52 -6.98
N PRO A 163 -2.11 7.73 -6.23
CA PRO A 163 -3.57 7.74 -6.40
C PRO A 163 -4.19 9.09 -6.04
N LEU A 164 -3.67 9.74 -4.99
CA LEU A 164 -4.16 11.03 -4.47
C LEU A 164 -3.86 12.15 -5.45
N LEU A 165 -2.62 12.21 -5.97
CA LEU A 165 -2.22 13.16 -7.01
C LEU A 165 -3.06 12.99 -8.28
N GLY A 166 -3.25 11.74 -8.72
CA GLY A 166 -4.10 11.45 -9.87
C GLY A 166 -5.56 11.84 -9.64
N PHE A 167 -6.09 11.66 -8.43
CA PHE A 167 -7.43 12.08 -8.06
C PHE A 167 -7.56 13.61 -8.08
N LEU A 168 -6.63 14.34 -7.49
CA LEU A 168 -6.62 15.79 -7.46
C LEU A 168 -6.49 16.38 -8.86
N ALA A 169 -5.55 15.92 -9.67
CA ALA A 169 -5.36 16.40 -11.04
C ALA A 169 -6.62 16.23 -11.91
N ARG A 170 -7.45 15.20 -11.66
CA ARG A 170 -8.71 14.97 -12.40
C ARG A 170 -9.87 15.84 -11.92
N ASN A 171 -9.95 16.14 -10.62
CA ASN A 171 -11.13 16.76 -10.02
C ASN A 171 -10.90 18.24 -9.63
N HIS A 172 -9.64 18.65 -9.52
CA HIS A 172 -9.21 20.01 -9.19
C HIS A 172 -8.05 20.41 -10.11
N PRO A 173 -8.29 20.55 -11.43
CA PRO A 173 -7.25 20.87 -12.41
C PRO A 173 -6.61 22.25 -12.19
N ASP A 174 -7.29 23.13 -11.44
CA ASP A 174 -6.82 24.48 -11.11
C ASP A 174 -5.86 24.51 -9.91
N LEU A 175 -5.53 23.36 -9.31
CA LEU A 175 -4.52 23.31 -8.25
C LEU A 175 -3.13 23.53 -8.84
N GLU A 176 -2.38 24.44 -8.21
CA GLU A 176 -1.00 24.73 -8.58
C GLU A 176 -0.10 23.48 -8.48
N PRO A 177 0.81 23.26 -9.43
CA PRO A 177 1.74 22.13 -9.39
C PRO A 177 2.54 22.02 -8.08
N GLU A 178 2.94 23.16 -7.52
CA GLU A 178 3.71 23.25 -6.27
C GLU A 178 2.92 22.71 -5.06
N ALA A 179 1.59 22.86 -5.08
CA ALA A 179 0.73 22.30 -4.03
C ALA A 179 0.68 20.77 -4.11
N LEU A 180 0.65 20.21 -5.31
CA LEU A 180 0.68 18.77 -5.54
C LEU A 180 2.04 18.16 -5.16
N GLU A 181 3.14 18.84 -5.50
CA GLU A 181 4.49 18.45 -5.10
C GLU A 181 4.66 18.49 -3.58
N SER A 182 4.18 19.56 -2.93
CA SER A 182 4.21 19.69 -1.48
C SER A 182 3.42 18.58 -0.80
N LEU A 183 2.22 18.28 -1.28
CA LEU A 183 1.41 17.17 -0.77
C LEU A 183 2.13 15.83 -0.91
N ALA A 184 2.77 15.57 -2.05
CA ALA A 184 3.50 14.32 -2.28
C ALA A 184 4.65 14.17 -1.28
N ARG A 185 5.45 15.22 -1.12
CA ARG A 185 6.56 15.27 -0.17
C ARG A 185 6.08 15.09 1.27
N GLU A 186 5.07 15.84 1.69
CA GLU A 186 4.52 15.75 3.05
C GLU A 186 3.90 14.38 3.34
N SER A 187 3.27 13.74 2.35
CA SER A 187 2.73 12.37 2.49
C SER A 187 3.85 11.35 2.75
N VAL A 188 4.98 11.52 2.08
CA VAL A 188 6.18 10.70 2.30
C VAL A 188 6.78 10.96 3.68
N GLU A 189 6.91 12.22 4.08
CA GLU A 189 7.43 12.61 5.41
C GLU A 189 6.54 12.06 6.53
N ALA A 190 5.22 12.18 6.42
CA ALA A 190 4.27 11.65 7.38
C ALA A 190 4.35 10.12 7.50
N HIS A 191 4.52 9.41 6.37
CA HIS A 191 4.69 7.96 6.36
C HIS A 191 6.00 7.53 7.04
N LEU A 192 7.11 8.23 6.77
CA LEU A 192 8.39 7.99 7.46
C LEU A 192 8.29 8.27 8.95
N ALA A 193 7.62 9.35 9.34
CA ALA A 193 7.37 9.67 10.75
C ALA A 193 6.52 8.58 11.43
N TRP A 194 5.48 8.07 10.76
CA TRP A 194 4.67 6.95 11.24
C TRP A 194 5.51 5.68 11.42
N LEU A 195 6.37 5.33 10.45
CA LEU A 195 7.30 4.21 10.57
C LEU A 195 8.26 4.36 11.76
N GLY A 196 8.75 5.59 12.01
CA GLY A 196 9.65 5.89 13.13
C GLY A 196 9.01 5.77 14.52
N ARG A 197 7.68 5.67 14.61
CA ARG A 197 6.96 5.52 15.88
C ARG A 197 6.81 4.08 16.35
N PHE A 198 7.12 3.08 15.52
CA PHE A 198 7.07 1.68 15.93
C PHE A 198 8.24 1.30 16.84
N HIS A 199 7.96 0.54 17.90
CA HIS A 199 8.97 0.04 18.84
C HIS A 199 9.55 -1.34 18.46
N CYS A 200 9.14 -1.89 17.32
CA CYS A 200 9.64 -3.15 16.78
C CYS A 200 10.62 -2.92 15.64
N ARG A 201 11.09 -3.99 15.00
CA ARG A 201 11.87 -3.84 13.77
C ARG A 201 11.00 -3.24 12.67
N VAL A 202 11.55 -2.29 11.94
CA VAL A 202 10.94 -1.71 10.74
C VAL A 202 11.85 -2.02 9.54
N CYS A 203 11.25 -2.45 8.44
CA CYS A 203 11.91 -2.68 7.18
C CYS A 203 11.23 -1.82 6.11
N LEU A 204 12.03 -1.04 5.41
CA LEU A 204 11.57 -0.23 4.30
C LEU A 204 12.02 -0.86 2.99
N VAL A 205 11.05 -1.23 2.15
CA VAL A 205 11.28 -1.61 0.76
C VAL A 205 10.80 -0.45 -0.09
N THR A 206 11.69 0.14 -0.87
CA THR A 206 11.35 1.24 -1.78
C THR A 206 12.19 1.17 -3.04
N ASP A 207 11.61 1.62 -4.14
CA ASP A 207 12.37 1.97 -5.32
C ASP A 207 13.12 3.29 -5.09
N MET A 208 14.31 3.38 -5.67
CA MET A 208 15.13 4.60 -5.70
C MET A 208 15.32 4.96 -7.17
N GLU A 209 15.04 6.22 -7.53
CA GLU A 209 15.48 6.74 -8.82
C GLU A 209 17.02 6.78 -8.85
N ARG A 210 17.59 6.46 -10.01
CA ARG A 210 19.03 6.54 -10.29
C ARG A 210 19.28 7.59 -11.35
#